data_AF-A0A816VAU9-F1
#
_entry.id   AF-A0A816VAU9-F1
#
_cell.length_a   1.000
_cell.length_b   1.000
_cell.length_c   1.000
_cell.angle_alpha   90.00
_cell.angle_beta   90.00
_cell.angle_gamma   90.00
#
_symmetry.space_group_name_H-M   'P 1'
#
loop_
_entity.id
_entity.type
_entity.pdbx_description
1 polymer ?
#
loop_
_entity_poly.entity_id
_entity_poly.type
_entity_poly.pdbx_seq_one_letter_code
_entity_poly.pdbx_strand_id
1 'polypeptide(L)'
;MHIENKNIFMAYVSKKEVKKGGSSASKHHESGVSAITYSKDEPDLLEFLWKETAKEKLFNRLLGCAYGQALGDAYGLSTEFETRQNVDYNYPDRSKLIPFPDYVLTGHSRRWTRGDWTDDTDQWILILETLTETHNDEPNEVVFAKKLKNWIRNGYPMLGDHGGMGLIVSDK
;
A
#
# COMPACT_ATOMS: atom_id res chain seq x y z
N MET A 1 -4.58 20.11 19.77
CA MET A 1 -5.21 19.31 18.69
C MET A 1 -4.32 18.07 18.49
N HIS A 2 -4.17 17.22 19.51
CA HIS A 2 -4.84 15.92 19.70
C HIS A 2 -4.91 15.03 18.46
N ILE A 3 -4.25 13.87 18.62
CA ILE A 3 -3.86 12.87 17.63
C ILE A 3 -5.10 12.03 17.25
N GLU A 4 -5.79 12.37 16.17
CA GLU A 4 -6.94 11.58 15.68
C GLU A 4 -6.62 10.67 14.47
N ASN A 5 -5.43 10.78 13.86
CA ASN A 5 -5.05 9.94 12.70
C ASN A 5 -4.59 8.51 13.03
N LYS A 6 -4.61 8.10 14.31
CA LYS A 6 -4.31 6.70 14.70
C LYS A 6 -5.47 5.72 14.44
N ASN A 7 -6.65 6.22 14.04
CA ASN A 7 -7.87 5.40 14.00
C ASN A 7 -8.19 4.78 12.64
N ILE A 8 -7.66 5.28 11.52
CA ILE A 8 -8.07 4.77 10.20
C ILE A 8 -7.51 3.37 9.95
N PHE A 9 -6.20 3.17 10.16
CA PHE A 9 -5.55 1.86 10.01
C PHE A 9 -6.08 0.83 11.03
N MET A 10 -6.32 1.25 12.28
CA MET A 10 -6.82 0.36 13.33
C MET A 10 -8.30 -0.03 13.13
N ALA A 11 -9.13 0.85 12.59
CA ALA A 11 -10.53 0.56 12.28
C ALA A 11 -10.67 -0.51 11.19
N TYR A 12 -9.70 -0.60 10.28
CA TYR A 12 -9.65 -1.63 9.23
C TYR A 12 -9.28 -3.00 9.81
N VAL A 13 -8.29 -3.06 10.71
CA VAL A 13 -7.80 -4.32 11.31
C VAL A 13 -8.79 -4.91 12.34
N SER A 14 -9.55 -4.07 13.07
CA SER A 14 -10.38 -4.51 14.21
C SER A 14 -11.69 -5.24 13.85
N LYS A 15 -12.11 -5.33 12.57
CA LYS A 15 -13.46 -5.83 12.20
C LYS A 15 -13.54 -7.29 11.70
N LYS A 16 -12.44 -8.06 11.67
CA LYS A 16 -12.46 -9.44 11.13
C LYS A 16 -12.20 -10.58 12.13
N GLU A 17 -12.30 -10.35 13.44
CA GLU A 17 -12.43 -11.47 14.37
C GLU A 17 -13.92 -11.82 14.56
N VAL A 18 -14.40 -12.89 13.91
CA VAL A 18 -15.23 -13.99 14.45
C VAL A 18 -15.68 -14.88 13.26
N LYS A 19 -15.15 -16.11 13.17
CA LYS A 19 -15.88 -17.40 13.13
C LYS A 19 -14.89 -18.53 12.77
N LYS A 20 -14.48 -19.30 13.78
CA LYS A 20 -13.86 -20.62 13.60
C LYS A 20 -14.95 -21.64 13.22
N GLY A 21 -14.71 -22.44 12.20
CA GLY A 21 -15.57 -23.58 11.89
C GLY A 21 -14.96 -24.56 10.87
N GLY A 22 -14.71 -25.79 11.33
CA GLY A 22 -15.02 -27.05 10.62
C GLY A 22 -14.19 -27.45 9.39
N SER A 23 -13.36 -28.47 9.57
CA SER A 23 -12.63 -29.21 8.54
C SER A 23 -13.53 -30.04 7.61
N SER A 24 -13.19 -30.10 6.31
CA SER A 24 -13.19 -31.35 5.53
C SER A 24 -12.34 -31.19 4.26
N ALA A 25 -11.40 -32.11 4.04
CA ALA A 25 -10.49 -32.12 2.91
C ALA A 25 -11.16 -32.58 1.60
N SER A 26 -10.93 -31.85 0.50
CA SER A 26 -11.13 -32.37 -0.86
C SER A 26 -9.88 -32.13 -1.71
N LYS A 27 -9.40 -33.19 -2.35
CA LYS A 27 -8.25 -33.21 -3.24
C LYS A 27 -8.55 -32.37 -4.49
N HIS A 28 -7.70 -31.39 -4.79
CA HIS A 28 -7.69 -30.73 -6.10
C HIS A 28 -6.35 -30.87 -6.80
N HIS A 29 -6.49 -31.03 -8.11
CA HIS A 29 -5.52 -31.31 -9.13
C HIS A 29 -4.55 -30.14 -9.30
N GLU A 30 -3.26 -30.39 -9.12
CA GLU A 30 -2.18 -29.42 -9.38
C GLU A 30 -2.09 -29.12 -10.88
N SER A 31 -2.64 -27.98 -11.30
CA SER A 31 -2.24 -27.34 -12.55
C SER A 31 -1.09 -26.40 -12.24
N GLY A 32 0.10 -26.74 -12.75
CA GLY A 32 1.34 -26.02 -12.50
C GLY A 32 1.25 -24.54 -12.88
N VAL A 33 1.16 -23.69 -11.86
CA VAL A 33 1.49 -22.28 -11.95
C VAL A 33 3.01 -22.21 -11.99
N SER A 34 3.56 -21.60 -13.05
CA SER A 34 5.00 -21.50 -13.27
C SER A 34 5.68 -20.92 -12.05
N ALA A 35 6.65 -21.66 -11.52
CA ALA A 35 7.51 -21.27 -10.42
C ALA A 35 7.98 -19.82 -10.61
N ILE A 36 7.57 -18.96 -9.69
CA ILE A 36 8.15 -17.64 -9.49
C ILE A 36 9.67 -17.87 -9.43
N THR A 37 10.40 -17.23 -10.35
CA THR A 37 11.85 -17.40 -10.51
C THR A 37 12.59 -16.79 -9.32
N TYR A 38 12.60 -17.51 -8.19
CA TYR A 38 13.70 -17.47 -7.26
C TYR A 38 14.80 -18.37 -7.82
N SER A 39 16.04 -17.88 -7.84
CA SER A 39 17.19 -18.76 -8.10
C SER A 39 17.09 -19.94 -7.13
N LYS A 40 17.21 -21.18 -7.62
CA LYS A 40 17.14 -22.37 -6.75
C LYS A 40 18.16 -22.35 -5.61
N ASP A 41 19.18 -21.51 -5.73
CA ASP A 41 20.29 -21.36 -4.79
C ASP A 41 20.19 -20.06 -3.95
N GLU A 42 19.11 -19.27 -4.08
CA GLU A 42 18.93 -18.08 -3.26
C GLU A 42 18.48 -18.49 -1.84
N PRO A 43 19.16 -18.02 -0.78
CA PRO A 43 18.75 -18.33 0.59
C PRO A 43 17.33 -17.82 0.81
N ASP A 44 16.48 -18.66 1.43
CA ASP A 44 15.15 -18.24 1.85
C ASP A 44 15.28 -17.21 2.98
N LEU A 45 15.27 -15.93 2.58
CA LEU A 45 15.36 -14.81 3.49
C LEU A 45 14.15 -14.77 4.45
N LEU A 46 13.00 -15.31 4.05
CA LEU A 46 11.80 -15.37 4.90
C LEU A 46 11.97 -16.40 6.01
N GLU A 47 12.54 -17.56 5.69
CA GLU A 47 12.86 -18.59 6.69
C GLU A 47 13.84 -18.06 7.74
N PHE A 48 14.90 -17.35 7.30
CA PHE A 48 15.84 -16.69 8.21
C PHE A 48 15.14 -15.65 9.10
N LEU A 49 14.29 -14.80 8.50
CA LEU A 49 13.55 -13.78 9.23
C LEU A 49 12.60 -14.40 10.26
N TRP A 50 11.92 -15.49 9.95
CA TRP A 50 10.99 -16.15 10.87
C TRP A 50 11.69 -16.88 12.01
N LYS A 51 12.84 -17.51 11.76
CA LYS A 51 13.59 -18.25 12.78
C LYS A 51 14.31 -17.33 13.76
N GLU A 52 14.92 -16.25 13.24
CA GLU A 52 15.85 -15.42 14.00
C GLU A 52 15.25 -14.11 14.53
N THR A 53 13.99 -13.79 14.17
CA THR A 53 13.34 -12.55 14.59
C THR A 53 12.23 -12.84 15.60
N ALA A 54 12.37 -12.29 16.81
CA ALA A 54 11.28 -12.28 17.78
C ALA A 54 10.00 -11.71 17.14
N LYS A 55 8.84 -12.33 17.42
CA LYS A 55 7.55 -11.98 16.82
C LYS A 55 7.25 -10.47 16.86
N GLU A 56 7.57 -9.81 17.97
CA GLU A 56 7.41 -8.36 18.13
C GLU A 56 8.25 -7.56 17.13
N LYS A 57 9.52 -7.94 16.93
CA LYS A 57 10.43 -7.29 15.98
C LYS A 57 9.98 -7.51 14.53
N LEU A 58 9.43 -8.69 14.21
CA LEU A 58 8.81 -8.94 12.90
C LEU A 58 7.59 -8.04 12.69
N PHE A 59 6.70 -7.95 13.69
CA PHE A 59 5.52 -7.09 13.63
C PHE A 59 5.90 -5.61 13.44
N ASN A 60 6.91 -5.12 14.18
CA ASN A 60 7.42 -3.76 14.00
C ASN A 60 7.99 -3.52 12.59
N ARG A 61 8.64 -4.52 11.98
CA ARG A 61 9.13 -4.41 10.59
C ARG A 61 7.98 -4.37 9.59
N LEU A 62 6.94 -5.18 9.78
CA LEU A 62 5.75 -5.16 8.93
C LEU A 62 5.01 -3.82 9.03
N LEU A 63 4.83 -3.30 10.24
CA LEU A 63 4.27 -1.96 10.45
C LEU A 63 5.16 -0.88 9.83
N GLY A 64 6.49 -0.97 10.00
CA GLY A 64 7.43 -0.05 9.39
C GLY A 64 7.36 -0.05 7.86
N CYS A 65 7.17 -1.22 7.24
CA CYS A 65 6.94 -1.34 5.80
C CYS A 65 5.62 -0.68 5.39
N ALA A 66 4.52 -1.00 6.09
CA ALA A 66 3.19 -0.45 5.82
C ALA A 66 3.13 1.08 5.94
N TYR A 67 3.66 1.64 7.03
CA TYR A 67 3.68 3.09 7.23
C TYR A 67 4.74 3.78 6.39
N GLY A 68 5.89 3.14 6.19
CA GLY A 68 6.99 3.70 5.42
C GLY A 68 6.64 3.87 3.95
N GLN A 69 5.96 2.89 3.35
CA GLN A 69 5.51 3.00 1.96
C GLN A 69 4.49 4.14 1.81
N ALA A 70 3.48 4.21 2.69
CA ALA A 70 2.42 5.22 2.60
C ALA A 70 2.94 6.64 2.87
N LEU A 71 3.88 6.79 3.81
CA LEU A 71 4.54 8.06 4.07
C LEU A 71 5.44 8.48 2.90
N GLY A 72 6.14 7.52 2.29
CA GLY A 72 7.00 7.76 1.13
C GLY A 72 6.20 8.24 -0.08
N ASP A 73 5.07 7.60 -0.35
CA ASP A 73 4.08 7.98 -1.36
C ASP A 73 3.59 9.43 -1.14
N ALA A 74 2.99 9.70 0.03
CA ALA A 74 2.49 11.03 0.37
C ALA A 74 3.58 12.12 0.32
N TYR A 75 4.80 11.82 0.77
CA TYR A 75 5.93 12.74 0.72
C TYR A 75 6.43 12.96 -0.72
N GLY A 76 6.37 11.92 -1.57
CA GLY A 76 6.77 11.93 -2.97
C GLY A 76 6.01 12.96 -3.82
N LEU A 77 4.73 13.21 -3.50
CA LEU A 77 3.90 14.25 -4.12
C LEU A 77 4.56 15.64 -4.14
N SER A 78 5.47 15.92 -3.20
CA SER A 78 6.20 17.19 -3.15
C SER A 78 7.16 17.42 -4.33
N THR A 79 7.49 16.36 -5.08
CA THR A 79 8.48 16.38 -6.18
C THR A 79 8.05 15.61 -7.43
N GLU A 80 6.87 14.98 -7.42
CA GLU A 80 6.37 14.21 -8.55
C GLU A 80 6.17 15.10 -9.80
N PHE A 81 6.67 14.63 -10.95
CA PHE A 81 6.74 15.35 -12.23
C PHE A 81 7.51 16.68 -12.21
N GLU A 82 8.23 16.99 -11.13
CA GLU A 82 9.07 18.19 -11.06
C GLU A 82 10.46 17.94 -11.63
N THR A 83 11.01 18.96 -12.29
CA THR A 83 12.41 18.94 -12.69
C THR A 83 13.30 19.18 -11.49
N ARG A 84 14.54 18.67 -11.54
CA ARG A 84 15.54 18.94 -10.50
C ARG A 84 15.75 20.44 -10.26
N GLN A 85 15.69 21.24 -11.32
CA GLN A 85 15.81 22.70 -11.26
C GLN A 85 14.64 23.33 -10.47
N ASN A 86 13.41 22.88 -10.70
CA ASN A 86 12.25 23.35 -9.94
C ASN A 86 12.31 22.93 -8.48
N VAL A 87 12.73 21.69 -8.20
CA VAL A 87 12.92 21.20 -6.83
C VAL A 87 13.98 22.03 -6.11
N ASP A 88 15.14 22.30 -6.75
CA ASP A 88 16.20 23.11 -6.16
C ASP A 88 15.77 24.58 -5.98
N TYR A 89 14.92 25.11 -6.85
CA TYR A 89 14.35 26.45 -6.71
C TYR A 89 13.40 26.55 -5.52
N ASN A 90 12.49 25.58 -5.36
CA ASN A 90 11.51 25.54 -4.28
C ASN A 90 12.13 25.16 -2.93
N TYR A 91 13.19 24.33 -2.95
CA TYR A 91 13.87 23.80 -1.75
C TYR A 91 15.40 23.93 -1.89
N PRO A 92 15.96 25.15 -1.79
CA PRO A 92 17.37 25.41 -2.08
C PRO A 92 18.34 24.80 -1.07
N ASP A 93 17.89 24.58 0.17
CA ASP A 93 18.72 24.01 1.23
C ASP A 93 18.55 22.48 1.29
N ARG A 94 19.41 21.77 0.55
CA ARG A 94 19.41 20.30 0.49
C ARG A 94 19.80 19.60 1.79
N SER A 95 20.24 20.34 2.81
CA SER A 95 20.49 19.77 4.14
C SER A 95 19.21 19.63 4.97
N LYS A 96 18.11 20.26 4.52
CA LYS A 96 16.80 20.21 5.18
C LYS A 96 15.86 19.28 4.42
N LEU A 97 14.95 18.68 5.18
CA LEU A 97 13.81 17.95 4.61
C LEU A 97 12.84 18.95 3.98
N ILE A 98 12.14 18.49 2.94
CA ILE A 98 10.98 19.20 2.41
C ILE A 98 9.93 19.26 3.54
N PRO A 99 9.35 20.44 3.83
CA PRO A 99 8.29 20.55 4.82
C PRO A 99 7.13 19.62 4.45
N PHE A 100 6.69 18.79 5.39
CA PHE A 100 5.57 17.87 5.19
C PHE A 100 4.58 18.00 6.35
N PRO A 101 3.26 18.13 6.09
CA PRO A 101 2.61 18.09 4.77
C PRO A 101 2.61 19.45 4.03
N ASP A 102 3.34 20.43 4.55
CA ASP A 102 3.32 21.83 4.10
C ASP A 102 4.30 22.14 2.94
N TYR A 103 4.47 21.20 2.00
CA TYR A 103 5.32 21.38 0.82
C TYR A 103 4.70 22.38 -0.18
N VAL A 104 5.51 22.87 -1.13
CA VAL A 104 5.02 23.73 -2.22
C VAL A 104 4.12 22.91 -3.15
N LEU A 105 2.88 23.35 -3.35
CA LEU A 105 1.93 22.65 -4.23
C LEU A 105 2.32 22.81 -5.70
N THR A 106 2.32 21.69 -6.43
CA THR A 106 2.60 21.64 -7.86
C THR A 106 1.31 21.53 -8.66
N GLY A 107 1.44 21.52 -9.98
CA GLY A 107 0.30 21.26 -10.87
C GLY A 107 -0.36 19.91 -10.62
N HIS A 108 0.45 18.92 -10.26
CA HIS A 108 0.01 17.56 -10.00
C HIS A 108 -0.49 17.40 -8.56
N SER A 109 0.31 17.79 -7.56
CA SER A 109 0.02 17.49 -6.16
C SER A 109 -1.18 18.23 -5.57
N ARG A 110 -1.65 19.31 -6.21
CA ARG A 110 -2.88 20.00 -5.81
C ARG A 110 -4.17 19.20 -6.00
N ARG A 111 -4.12 18.01 -6.62
CA ARG A 111 -5.27 17.11 -6.77
C ARG A 111 -5.62 16.38 -5.46
N TRP A 112 -4.69 16.36 -4.49
CA TRP A 112 -4.83 15.68 -3.21
C TRP A 112 -4.87 16.66 -2.04
N THR A 113 -5.41 16.22 -0.91
CA THR A 113 -5.30 16.96 0.35
C THR A 113 -3.84 16.94 0.81
N ARG A 114 -3.40 17.97 1.53
CA ARG A 114 -2.03 18.00 2.07
C ARG A 114 -1.77 16.82 3.00
N GLY A 115 -0.75 16.04 2.68
CA GLY A 115 -0.34 14.85 3.45
C GLY A 115 -1.15 13.60 3.15
N ASP A 116 -2.01 13.66 2.14
CA ASP A 116 -2.69 12.50 1.58
C ASP A 116 -1.73 11.68 0.70
N TRP A 117 -2.07 10.41 0.48
CA TRP A 117 -1.30 9.49 -0.37
C TRP A 117 -1.95 9.34 -1.75
N THR A 118 -1.33 8.57 -2.64
CA THR A 118 -1.78 8.41 -4.04
C THR A 118 -2.27 6.99 -4.33
N ASP A 119 -2.38 6.65 -5.62
CA ASP A 119 -2.75 5.32 -6.05
C ASP A 119 -1.76 4.22 -5.62
N ASP A 120 -0.51 4.57 -5.33
CA ASP A 120 0.49 3.62 -4.83
C ASP A 120 0.01 2.97 -3.51
N THR A 121 -0.37 3.79 -2.52
CA THR A 121 -0.88 3.28 -1.24
C THR A 121 -2.22 2.58 -1.39
N ASP A 122 -3.12 3.12 -2.21
CA ASP A 122 -4.44 2.53 -2.44
C ASP A 122 -4.33 1.13 -3.06
N GLN A 123 -3.50 0.95 -4.09
CA GLN A 123 -3.29 -0.33 -4.74
C GLN A 123 -2.54 -1.31 -3.83
N TRP A 124 -1.63 -0.84 -2.98
CA TRP A 124 -1.01 -1.67 -1.94
C TRP A 124 -2.06 -2.23 -0.97
N ILE A 125 -3.03 -1.41 -0.54
CA ILE A 125 -4.16 -1.88 0.28
C ILE A 125 -4.93 -2.97 -0.48
N LEU A 126 -5.27 -2.78 -1.77
CA LEU A 126 -5.99 -3.79 -2.57
C LEU A 126 -5.25 -5.13 -2.64
N ILE A 127 -3.92 -5.12 -2.70
CA ILE A 127 -3.09 -6.34 -2.66
C ILE A 127 -3.26 -7.03 -1.30
N LEU A 128 -3.12 -6.30 -0.19
CA LEU A 128 -3.31 -6.86 1.15
C LEU A 128 -4.73 -7.41 1.36
N GLU A 129 -5.75 -6.69 0.88
CA GLU A 129 -7.12 -7.17 0.93
C GLU A 129 -7.28 -8.48 0.15
N THR A 130 -6.64 -8.59 -1.01
CA THR A 130 -6.68 -9.80 -1.83
C THR A 130 -6.08 -10.98 -1.09
N LEU A 131 -4.86 -10.82 -0.55
CA LEU A 131 -4.16 -11.88 0.19
C LEU A 131 -4.90 -12.32 1.46
N THR A 132 -5.59 -11.40 2.13
CA THR A 132 -6.36 -11.72 3.34
C THR A 132 -7.75 -12.31 3.05
N GLU A 133 -8.27 -12.18 1.83
CA GLU A 133 -9.55 -12.74 1.40
C GLU A 133 -9.40 -14.12 0.78
N THR A 134 -8.27 -14.40 0.11
CA THR A 134 -7.95 -15.70 -0.44
C THR A 134 -7.41 -16.60 0.67
N HIS A 135 -8.22 -17.56 1.11
CA HIS A 135 -7.73 -18.58 2.03
C HIS A 135 -6.50 -19.28 1.43
N ASN A 136 -5.39 -19.34 2.19
CA ASN A 136 -4.05 -19.84 1.86
C ASN A 136 -2.99 -18.79 1.47
N ASP A 137 -3.23 -17.49 1.65
CA ASP A 137 -2.23 -16.44 1.39
C ASP A 137 -1.72 -16.42 -0.07
N GLU A 138 -2.42 -17.10 -0.98
CA GLU A 138 -2.07 -17.19 -2.39
C GLU A 138 -2.61 -15.96 -3.13
N PRO A 139 -1.78 -15.30 -3.97
CA PRO A 139 -2.25 -14.27 -4.87
C PRO A 139 -3.38 -14.80 -5.76
N ASN A 140 -4.49 -14.06 -5.83
CA ASN A 140 -5.56 -14.35 -6.79
C ASN A 140 -5.78 -13.13 -7.67
N GLU A 141 -5.25 -13.20 -8.89
CA GLU A 141 -5.27 -12.14 -9.87
C GLU A 141 -6.71 -11.76 -10.27
N VAL A 142 -7.65 -12.70 -10.26
CA VAL A 142 -9.06 -12.44 -10.60
C VAL A 142 -9.74 -11.64 -9.48
N VAL A 143 -9.46 -11.95 -8.21
CA VAL A 143 -9.97 -11.20 -7.06
C VAL A 143 -9.35 -9.80 -7.05
N PHE A 144 -8.03 -9.70 -7.21
CA PHE A 144 -7.34 -8.41 -7.30
C PHE A 144 -7.90 -7.54 -8.44
N ALA A 145 -8.07 -8.08 -9.64
CA ALA A 145 -8.61 -7.35 -10.79
C ALA A 145 -10.03 -6.84 -10.54
N LYS A 146 -10.88 -7.61 -9.85
CA LYS A 146 -12.22 -7.17 -9.45
C LYS A 146 -12.15 -6.01 -8.45
N LYS A 147 -11.27 -6.10 -7.45
CA LYS A 147 -11.04 -5.04 -6.46
C LYS A 147 -10.50 -3.76 -7.11
N LEU A 148 -9.49 -3.88 -7.97
CA LEU A 148 -8.94 -2.76 -8.75
C LEU A 148 -10.01 -2.08 -9.60
N LYS A 149 -10.81 -2.86 -10.34
CA LYS A 149 -11.92 -2.31 -11.13
C LYS A 149 -12.97 -1.59 -10.28
N ASN A 150 -13.22 -2.07 -9.07
CA ASN A 150 -14.10 -1.40 -8.12
C ASN A 150 -13.51 -0.10 -7.60
N TRP A 151 -12.23 -0.12 -7.18
CA TRP A 151 -11.51 1.06 -6.72
C TRP A 151 -11.45 2.15 -7.81
N ILE A 152 -11.15 1.81 -9.06
CA ILE A 152 -11.17 2.78 -10.18
C ILE A 152 -12.48 3.57 -10.23
N ARG A 153 -13.61 2.90 -9.96
CA ARG A 153 -14.95 3.51 -10.07
C ARG A 153 -15.41 4.23 -8.81
N ASN A 154 -14.99 3.75 -7.65
CA ASN A 154 -15.61 4.12 -6.38
C ASN A 154 -14.61 4.70 -5.37
N GLY A 155 -13.30 4.56 -5.59
CA GLY A 155 -12.25 4.92 -4.64
C GLY A 155 -12.44 4.23 -3.29
N TYR A 156 -11.98 4.90 -2.23
CA TYR A 156 -12.34 4.62 -0.85
C TYR A 156 -13.22 5.76 -0.28
N PRO A 157 -14.56 5.68 -0.39
CA PRO A 157 -15.46 6.76 0.07
C PRO A 157 -15.31 7.10 1.55
N MET A 158 -14.92 6.13 2.36
CA MET A 158 -14.67 6.29 3.79
C MET A 158 -13.43 7.14 4.10
N LEU A 159 -12.54 7.30 3.12
CA LEU A 159 -11.33 8.14 3.17
C LEU A 159 -11.51 9.48 2.42
N GLY A 160 -12.67 9.69 1.79
CA GLY A 160 -12.96 10.90 1.00
C GLY A 160 -12.78 10.72 -0.51
N ASP A 161 -12.33 9.55 -0.97
CA ASP A 161 -12.13 9.25 -2.38
C ASP A 161 -13.40 8.72 -3.04
N HIS A 162 -13.72 9.25 -4.22
CA HIS A 162 -14.93 8.89 -4.96
C HIS A 162 -14.63 8.18 -6.29
N GLY A 163 -13.38 7.79 -6.49
CA GLY A 163 -12.84 7.12 -7.67
C GLY A 163 -11.33 6.90 -7.49
N GLY A 164 -10.73 6.06 -8.33
CA GLY A 164 -9.28 5.90 -8.33
C GLY A 164 -8.61 7.16 -8.87
N MET A 165 -7.97 7.93 -7.98
CA MET A 165 -7.14 9.07 -8.37
C MET A 165 -5.76 8.57 -8.82
N GLY A 166 -5.00 9.36 -9.60
CA GLY A 166 -3.70 8.94 -10.17
C GLY A 166 -3.77 8.40 -11.60
N LEU A 167 -4.91 7.82 -12.01
CA LEU A 167 -5.15 7.51 -13.42
C LEU A 167 -5.30 8.80 -14.22
N ILE A 168 -4.48 8.97 -15.26
CA ILE A 168 -4.66 10.03 -16.25
C ILE A 168 -5.94 9.71 -17.02
N VAL A 169 -7.07 10.21 -16.53
CA VAL A 169 -8.23 10.38 -17.40
C VAL A 169 -7.90 11.64 -18.19
N SER A 170 -7.31 11.45 -19.37
CA SER A 170 -7.30 12.51 -20.35
C SER A 170 -8.76 12.74 -20.71
N ASP A 171 -9.35 13.83 -20.23
CA ASP A 171 -10.59 14.34 -20.81
C ASP A 171 -10.29 14.55 -22.31
N LYS A 172 -10.93 13.72 -23.14
CA LYS A 172 -11.04 13.93 -24.59
C LYS A 172 -12.40 14.52 -24.88
#